data_AF-A0A7X9C9X8-F1
#
_entry.id   AF-A0A7X9C9X8-F1
#
_cell.length_a   1.000
_cell.length_b   1.000
_cell.length_c   1.000
_cell.angle_alpha   90.00
_cell.angle_beta   90.00
_cell.angle_gamma   90.00
#
_symmetry.space_group_name_H-M   'P 1'
#
loop_
_entity.id
_entity.type
_entity.pdbx_description
1 polymer ?
#
loop_
_entity_poly.entity_id
_entity_poly.type
_entity_poly.pdbx_seq_one_letter_code
_entity_poly.pdbx_strand_id
1 'polypeptide(L)' 'EVGQTAEGVATARAVAELAAALGVDMPITRSVVDVVDHGAGIEEVTSALLARSVRPE' A
#
# COMPACT_ATOMS: atom_id res chain seq x y z
N GLU A 1 4.31 -1.19 -26.61
CA GLU A 1 3.48 -1.06 -25.40
C GLU A 1 3.26 -2.43 -24.80
N VAL A 2 3.58 -2.62 -23.53
CA VAL A 2 3.12 -3.82 -22.82
C VAL A 2 1.69 -3.52 -22.39
N GLY A 3 0.73 -3.89 -23.23
CA GLY A 3 -0.71 -3.74 -22.97
C GLY A 3 -1.25 -4.72 -21.93
N GLN A 4 -0.53 -4.88 -20.82
CA GLN A 4 -0.89 -5.82 -19.76
C GLN A 4 -1.49 -5.06 -18.57
N THR A 5 -2.64 -5.54 -18.10
CA THR A 5 -3.32 -5.02 -16.92
C THR A 5 -2.44 -5.20 -15.68
N ALA A 6 -2.26 -4.14 -14.90
CA ALA A 6 -1.60 -4.20 -13.61
C ALA A 6 -2.57 -4.73 -12.53
N GLU A 7 -2.70 -6.06 -12.41
CA GLU A 7 -3.60 -6.74 -11.45
C GLU A 7 -3.33 -6.35 -9.98
N GLY A 8 -2.08 -5.95 -9.68
CA GLY A 8 -1.66 -5.51 -8.35
C GLY A 8 -2.44 -4.29 -7.83
N VAL A 9 -2.94 -3.42 -8.72
CA VAL A 9 -3.73 -2.23 -8.32
C VAL A 9 -5.07 -2.63 -7.71
N ALA A 10 -5.83 -3.45 -8.44
CA ALA A 10 -7.12 -3.94 -7.96
C ALA A 10 -6.95 -4.81 -6.70
N THR A 11 -5.92 -5.65 -6.68
CA THR A 11 -5.60 -6.50 -5.52
C THR A 11 -5.25 -5.67 -4.29
N ALA A 12 -4.42 -4.63 -4.43
CA ALA A 12 -4.00 -3.77 -3.32
C ALA A 12 -5.21 -3.07 -2.67
N ARG A 13 -6.16 -2.57 -3.47
CA ARG A 13 -7.42 -1.98 -2.98
C ARG A 13 -8.23 -2.99 -2.17
N ALA A 14 -8.50 -4.16 -2.73
CA ALA A 14 -9.31 -5.19 -2.08
C ALA A 14 -8.66 -5.66 -0.75
N VAL A 15 -7.33 -5.83 -0.74
CA VAL A 15 -6.59 -6.21 0.47
C VAL A 15 -6.59 -5.08 1.50
N ALA A 16 -6.45 -3.81 1.09
CA ALA A 16 -6.49 -2.66 2.00
C ALA A 16 -7.86 -2.52 2.67
N GLU A 17 -8.95 -2.69 1.92
CA GLU A 17 -10.31 -2.68 2.44
C GLU A 17 -10.54 -3.82 3.44
N LEU A 18 -10.14 -5.06 3.08
CA LEU A 18 -10.28 -6.22 3.97
C LEU A 18 -9.45 -6.06 5.25
N ALA A 19 -8.21 -5.59 5.12
CA ALA A 19 -7.34 -5.35 6.27
C ALA A 19 -7.93 -4.30 7.22
N ALA A 20 -8.53 -3.23 6.70
CA ALA A 20 -9.22 -2.23 7.50
C ALA A 20 -10.43 -2.83 8.24
N ALA A 21 -11.23 -3.68 7.57
CA ALA A 21 -12.37 -4.35 8.19
C ALA A 21 -11.96 -5.34 9.30
N LEU A 22 -10.78 -5.96 9.16
CA LEU A 22 -10.23 -6.92 10.13
C LEU A 22 -9.35 -6.29 11.20
N GLY A 23 -9.07 -4.99 11.13
CA GLY A 23 -8.14 -4.31 12.05
C GLY A 23 -6.67 -4.74 11.89
N VAL A 24 -6.27 -5.22 10.70
CA VAL A 24 -4.90 -5.64 10.40
C VAL A 24 -4.11 -4.47 9.85
N ASP A 25 -2.95 -4.18 10.45
CA ASP A 25 -2.03 -3.15 9.98
C ASP A 25 -1.25 -3.63 8.75
N MET A 26 -1.63 -3.13 7.56
CA MET A 26 -1.01 -3.45 6.28
C MET A 26 -0.36 -2.21 5.63
N PRO A 27 0.74 -1.69 6.21
CA PRO A 27 1.37 -0.42 5.84
C PRO A 27 1.86 -0.38 4.38
N ILE A 28 2.42 -1.49 3.89
CA ILE A 28 2.95 -1.59 2.52
C ILE A 28 1.79 -1.63 1.52
N THR A 29 0.76 -2.43 1.78
CA THR A 29 -0.43 -2.49 0.90
C THR A 29 -1.10 -1.13 0.80
N ARG A 30 -1.24 -0.43 1.93
CA ARG A 30 -1.84 0.91 1.97
C ARG A 30 -0.98 1.94 1.22
N SER A 31 0.33 1.86 1.38
CA SER A 31 1.31 2.67 0.62
C SER A 31 1.18 2.49 -0.89
N VAL A 32 0.93 1.27 -1.38
CA VAL A 32 0.69 1.02 -2.80
C VAL A 32 -0.60 1.70 -3.28
N VAL A 33 -1.69 1.62 -2.49
CA VAL A 33 -2.95 2.31 -2.79
C VAL A 33 -2.73 3.83 -2.82
N ASP A 34 -2.00 4.39 -1.85
CA ASP A 34 -1.74 5.82 -1.77
C ASP A 34 -0.99 6.35 -3.00
N VAL A 35 0.02 5.61 -3.49
CA VAL A 35 0.76 5.98 -4.70
C VAL A 35 -0.12 5.88 -5.95
N VAL A 36 -0.85 4.78 -6.13
CA VAL A 36 -1.57 4.49 -7.38
C VAL A 36 -2.89 5.24 -7.49
N ASP A 37 -3.63 5.39 -6.39
CA ASP A 37 -4.99 5.93 -6.38
C ASP A 37 -5.05 7.36 -5.87
N HIS A 38 -4.08 7.78 -5.04
CA HIS A 38 -4.09 9.08 -4.38
C HIS A 38 -2.91 9.97 -4.77
N GLY A 39 -2.01 9.49 -5.63
CA GLY A 39 -0.90 10.27 -6.17
C GLY A 39 0.16 10.63 -5.14
N ALA A 40 0.28 9.85 -4.05
CA ALA A 40 1.31 10.06 -3.05
C ALA A 40 2.72 9.92 -3.65
N GLY A 41 3.65 10.76 -3.20
CA GLY A 41 5.03 10.72 -3.66
C GLY A 41 5.74 9.44 -3.19
N ILE A 42 6.47 8.78 -4.09
CA ILE A 42 7.19 7.53 -3.76
C ILE A 42 8.20 7.76 -2.64
N GLU A 43 8.92 8.87 -2.67
CA GLU A 43 9.92 9.24 -1.65
C GLU A 43 9.27 9.49 -0.28
N GLU A 44 8.10 10.13 -0.27
CA GLU A 44 7.32 10.42 0.94
C GLU A 44 6.83 9.11 1.58
N VAL A 45 6.19 8.27 0.78
CA VAL A 45 5.65 6.97 1.21
C VAL A 45 6.78 6.05 1.70
N THR A 46 7.90 6.02 1.00
CA THR A 46 9.07 5.22 1.39
C THR A 46 9.66 5.72 2.72
N SER A 47 9.79 7.04 2.88
CA SER A 47 10.30 7.63 4.12
C SER A 47 9.38 7.32 5.31
N ALA A 48 8.06 7.41 5.11
CA ALA A 48 7.07 7.07 6.12
C ALA A 48 7.15 5.59 6.52
N LEU A 49 7.31 4.67 5.57
CA LEU A 49 7.48 3.24 5.84
C LEU A 49 8.73 2.94 6.68
N LEU A 50 9.85 3.58 6.34
CA LEU A 50 11.14 3.39 7.03
C LEU A 50 11.18 4.05 8.41
N ALA A 51 10.39 5.10 8.65
CA ALA A 51 10.31 5.78 9.93
C ALA A 51 9.47 5.05 10.99
N ARG A 52 8.78 3.96 10.62
CA ARG A 52 7.93 3.20 11.54
C ARG A 52 8.76 2.50 12.61
N SER A 53 8.22 2.46 13.83
CA SER A 53 8.81 1.69 14.92
C SER A 53 8.85 0.20 14.56
N VAL A 54 9.97 -0.46 14.84
CA VAL A 54 10.09 -1.91 14.70
C VAL A 54 9.03 -2.57 15.59
N ARG A 55 8.22 -3.43 14.98
CA ARG A 55 7.27 -4.26 15.72
C ARG A 55 8.06 -5.42 16.33
N PRO A 56 7.98 -5.67 17.64
CA PRO A 56 8.54 -6.88 18.22
C PRO A 56 7.86 -8.10 17.59
N GLU A 57 8.67 -9.11 17.31
CA GLU A 57 8.27 -10.40 16.73
C GLU A 57 7.38 -11.24 17.65
#